data_AF-A0A7C5HN36-F1
#
_entry.id   AF-A0A7C5HN36-F1
#
_cell.length_a   1.000
_cell.length_b   1.000
_cell.length_c   1.000
_cell.angle_alpha   90.00
_cell.angle_beta   90.00
_cell.angle_gamma   90.00
#
_symmetry.space_group_name_H-M   'P 1'
#
loop_
_entity.id
_entity.type
_entity.pdbx_description
1 polymer ?
#
loop_
_entity_poly.entity_id
_entity_poly.type
_entity_poly.pdbx_seq_one_letter_code
_entity_poly.pdbx_strand_id
1 'polypeptide(L)' 'MVYMEKIYSRLGDGWVTELTETELMKDIVNGTQSAAKNAQIDPLIDDEINHLFDICKSGDKRTGVERGR' A
#
# COMPACT_ATOMS: atom_id res chain seq x y z
N MET A 1 5.26 -26.52 -3.37
CA MET A 1 4.97 -25.35 -4.24
C MET A 1 4.19 -24.37 -3.38
N VAL A 2 4.82 -23.28 -2.95
CA VAL A 2 4.11 -22.20 -2.26
C VAL A 2 3.49 -21.35 -3.35
N TYR A 3 2.17 -21.39 -3.51
CA TYR A 3 1.47 -20.43 -4.36
C TYR A 3 1.62 -19.07 -3.69
N MET A 4 2.53 -18.23 -4.20
CA MET A 4 2.56 -16.82 -3.81
C MET A 4 1.31 -16.19 -4.41
N GLU A 5 0.30 -15.97 -3.57
CA GLU A 5 -0.85 -15.17 -3.94
C GLU A 5 -0.37 -13.79 -4.36
N LYS A 6 -0.70 -13.42 -5.60
CA LYS A 6 -0.37 -12.11 -6.15
C LYS A 6 -1.48 -11.14 -5.79
N ILE A 7 -1.11 -10.05 -5.15
CA ILE A 7 -1.97 -8.90 -4.90
C ILE A 7 -2.03 -8.10 -6.20
N TYR A 8 -3.24 -7.91 -6.71
CA TYR A 8 -3.50 -7.01 -7.83
C TYR A 8 -3.68 -5.59 -7.30
N SER A 9 -2.80 -4.69 -7.72
CA SER A 9 -2.88 -3.27 -7.40
C SER A 9 -2.80 -2.41 -8.66
N ARG A 10 -2.92 -1.10 -8.51
CA ARG A 10 -2.71 -0.13 -9.58
C ARG A 10 -1.79 0.98 -9.13
N LEU A 11 -0.99 1.45 -10.07
CA LEU A 11 -0.18 2.64 -9.91
C LEU A 11 -1.06 3.90 -10.01
N GLY A 12 -0.55 5.04 -9.56
CA GLY A 12 -1.28 6.32 -9.56
C GLY A 12 -1.67 6.85 -10.95
N ASP A 13 -1.18 6.21 -12.01
CA ASP A 13 -1.50 6.46 -13.41
C ASP A 13 -2.55 5.48 -13.99
N GLY A 14 -3.05 4.54 -13.17
CA GLY A 14 -4.08 3.57 -13.53
C GLY A 14 -3.57 2.26 -14.12
N TRP A 15 -2.26 2.08 -14.34
CA TRP A 15 -1.69 0.81 -14.80
C TRP A 15 -1.73 -0.25 -13.71
N VAL A 16 -2.03 -1.48 -14.09
CA VAL A 16 -2.09 -2.62 -13.16
C VAL A 16 -0.68 -3.09 -12.84
N THR A 17 -0.43 -3.37 -11.56
CA THR A 17 0.78 -4.01 -11.08
C THR A 17 0.41 -5.22 -10.22
N GLU A 18 1.28 -6.22 -10.23
CA GLU A 18 1.15 -7.42 -9.42
C GLU A 18 2.32 -7.44 -8.44
N LEU A 19 2.02 -7.67 -7.17
CA LEU A 19 3.03 -7.73 -6.12
C LEU A 19 2.67 -8.80 -5.09
N THR A 20 3.68 -9.30 -4.41
CA THR A 20 3.53 -10.26 -3.31
C THR A 20 3.31 -9.52 -1.99
N GLU A 21 2.83 -10.22 -0.97
CA GLU A 21 2.69 -9.64 0.38
C GLU A 21 4.02 -9.08 0.91
N THR A 22 5.13 -9.77 0.68
CA THR A 22 6.47 -9.35 1.09
C THR A 22 6.89 -8.06 0.38
N GLU A 23 6.61 -7.94 -0.91
CA GLU A 23 6.90 -6.73 -1.68
C GLU A 23 6.03 -5.56 -1.21
N LEU A 24 4.74 -5.79 -0.97
CA LEU A 24 3.83 -4.76 -0.44
C LEU A 24 4.29 -4.25 0.93
N MET A 25 4.61 -5.16 1.85
CA MET A 25 5.09 -4.79 3.19
C MET A 25 6.40 -3.99 3.10
N LYS A 26 7.32 -4.42 2.24
CA LYS A 26 8.59 -3.71 2.02
C LYS A 26 8.36 -2.29 1.47
N ASP A 27 7.43 -2.12 0.54
CA ASP A 27 7.09 -0.81 -0.03
C ASP A 27 6.47 0.11 1.02
N ILE A 28 5.56 -0.39 1.86
CA ILE A 28 4.96 0.35 2.97
C ILE A 28 6.02 0.82 3.96
N VAL A 29 6.89 -0.09 4.42
CA VAL A 29 7.93 0.25 5.41
C VAL A 29 8.92 1.28 4.84
N ASN A 30 9.43 1.07 3.63
CA ASN A 30 10.38 2.00 3.02
C ASN A 30 9.74 3.38 2.76
N GLY A 31 8.50 3.40 2.27
CA GLY A 31 7.77 4.64 1.99
C GLY A 31 7.50 5.44 3.26
N THR A 32 6.99 4.79 4.30
CA THR A 32 6.66 5.43 5.59
C THR A 32 7.91 5.89 6.34
N GLN A 33 9.00 5.11 6.34
CA GLN A 33 10.28 5.53 6.92
C GLN A 33 10.86 6.75 6.20
N SER A 34 10.82 6.76 4.86
CA SER A 34 11.28 7.91 4.07
C SER A 34 10.43 9.15 4.35
N ALA A 35 9.10 9.00 4.42
CA ALA A 35 8.18 10.08 4.74
C ALA A 35 8.42 10.65 6.15
N ALA A 36 8.53 9.79 7.16
CA ALA A 36 8.81 10.19 8.55
C ALA A 36 10.15 10.92 8.66
N LYS A 37 11.20 10.40 8.00
CA LYS A 37 12.51 11.04 7.94
C LYS A 37 12.44 12.43 7.30
N ASN A 38 11.72 12.57 6.18
CA ASN A 38 11.58 13.85 5.48
C ASN A 38 10.76 14.87 6.28
N ALA A 39 9.76 14.40 7.02
CA ALA A 39 8.92 15.23 7.88
C ALA A 39 9.52 15.48 9.27
N GLN A 40 10.62 14.80 9.64
CA GLN A 40 11.26 14.85 10.96
C GLN A 40 10.31 14.48 12.10
N ILE A 41 9.45 13.49 11.87
CA ILE A 41 8.51 12.95 12.84
C ILE A 41 8.87 11.50 13.17
N ASP A 42 8.28 10.98 14.24
CA ASP A 42 8.45 9.58 14.61
C ASP A 42 7.91 8.64 13.53
N PRO A 43 8.59 7.50 13.27
CA PRO A 43 8.10 6.49 12.37
C PRO A 43 6.84 5.82 12.93
N LEU A 44 6.05 5.23 12.03
CA LEU A 44 4.89 4.44 12.43
C LEU A 44 5.31 3.22 13.27
N ILE A 45 4.46 2.85 14.23
CA ILE A 45 4.64 1.62 15.00
C ILE A 45 4.14 0.40 14.21
N ASP A 46 4.55 -0.80 14.62
CA ASP A 46 4.23 -2.05 13.92
C ASP A 46 2.72 -2.25 13.70
N ASP A 47 1.89 -1.88 14.68
CA ASP A 47 0.43 -1.98 14.57
C ASP A 47 -0.15 -1.07 13.48
N GLU A 48 0.40 0.13 13.33
CA GLU A 48 0.00 1.08 12.28
C GLU A 48 0.44 0.58 10.89
N ILE A 49 1.65 0.01 10.79
CA ILE A 49 2.15 -0.61 9.57
C ILE A 49 1.27 -1.81 9.18
N ASN A 50 0.89 -2.66 10.13
CA ASN A 50 0.01 -3.80 9.89
C ASN A 50 -1.39 -3.35 9.44
N HIS A 51 -1.91 -2.27 10.03
CA HIS A 51 -3.18 -1.70 9.60
C HIS A 51 -3.13 -1.15 8.17
N LEU A 52 -2.06 -0.44 7.81
CA LEU A 52 -1.84 0.02 6.43
C LEU A 52 -1.71 -1.15 5.46
N PHE A 53 -1.01 -2.21 5.84
CA PHE A 53 -0.89 -3.42 5.04
C PHE A 53 -2.26 -4.04 4.76
N ASP A 54 -3.13 -4.14 5.78
CA ASP A 54 -4.49 -4.64 5.63
C ASP A 54 -5.33 -3.77 4.65
N ILE A 55 -5.22 -2.44 4.77
CA ILE A 55 -5.87 -1.50 3.83
C ILE A 55 -5.37 -1.71 2.40
N CYS A 56 -4.06 -1.79 2.19
CA CYS A 56 -3.48 -1.93 0.86
C CYS A 56 -3.70 -3.31 0.24
N LYS A 57 -3.82 -4.35 1.08
CA LYS A 57 -4.13 -5.72 0.66
C LYS A 57 -5.61 -5.90 0.34
N SER A 58 -6.49 -5.19 1.05
CA SER A 58 -7.95 -5.25 0.83
C SER A 58 -8.28 -4.67 -0.54
N GLY A 59 -8.41 -5.54 -1.54
CA GLY A 59 -8.71 -5.17 -2.94
C GLY A 59 -10.11 -4.59 -3.17
N ASP A 60 -10.83 -4.20 -2.11
CA ASP A 60 -12.24 -3.88 -2.14
C ASP A 60 -12.58 -2.38 -2.15
N LYS A 61 -13.62 -2.09 -2.95
CA LYS A 61 -14.35 -0.84 -3.17
C LYS A 61 -13.54 0.36 -3.68
N ARG A 62 -13.30 0.34 -4.99
CA ARG A 62 -13.17 1.58 -5.77
C ARG A 62 -14.43 2.43 -5.59
N THR A 63 -14.29 3.54 -4.89
CA THR A 63 -15.29 4.61 -4.85
C THR A 63 -14.76 5.79 -5.66
N GLY A 64 -15.38 6.07 -6.79
CA GLY A 64 -15.10 7.26 -7.60
C GLY A 64 -16.19 8.29 -7.39
N VAL A 65 -15.82 9.58 -7.38
CA VAL A 65 -16.78 10.67 -7.46
C VAL A 65 -17.03 11.01 -8.93
N GLU A 66 -18.27 11.32 -9.30
CA GLU A 66 -18.55 11.87 -10.63
C GLU A 66 -17.74 13.17 -10.82
N ARG A 67 -17.30 13.40 -12.06
CA ARG A 67 -16.64 14.65 -12.43
C ARG A 67 -17.62 15.80 -12.16
N GLY A 68 -17.19 16.80 -11.39
CA GLY A 68 -18.00 17.99 -11.12
C GLY A 68 -18.50 18.64 -12.41
N ARG A 69 -19.79 19.00 -12.42
CA ARG A 69 -20.43 19.78 -13.50
C ARG A 69 -20.01 21.23 -13.46
#